data_AF-A0A924RLX3-F1
#
_entry.id   AF-A0A924RLX3-F1
#
_cell.length_a   1.000
_cell.length_b   1.000
_cell.length_c   1.000
_cell.angle_alpha   90.00
_cell.angle_beta   90.00
_cell.angle_gamma   90.00
#
_symmetry.space_group_name_H-M   'P 1'
#
loop_
_entity.id
_entity.type
_entity.pdbx_description
1 polymer ?
#
loop_
_entity_poly.entity_id
_entity_poly.type
_entity_poly.pdbx_seq_one_letter_code
_entity_poly.pdbx_strand_id
1 'polypeptide(L)'
;MFYLFYLVIYELLSKEIRAISNETFDKALSFITIPIEFLFFIWLFALKSLKNIKLYFVYTTIYLLSFLPKLSLEKGMYYFNSFNYLIGGFILMYLILLELYQQIKSDEILISKQKKMFYITLGVGLFYIGNLPFFGLYYMILKEPTIWNYYYIFFMTTY
;
A
#
# COMPACT_ATOMS: atom_id res chain seq x y z
N MET A 1 -4.19 -10.77 13.33
CA MET A 1 -5.09 -11.91 13.04
C MET A 1 -6.34 -11.45 12.30
N PHE A 2 -7.16 -10.55 12.84
CA PHE A 2 -8.40 -10.09 12.18
C PHE A 2 -8.24 -9.57 10.75
N TYR A 3 -7.18 -8.79 10.47
CA TYR A 3 -6.92 -8.29 9.11
C TYR A 3 -6.56 -9.39 8.10
N LEU A 4 -5.83 -10.42 8.51
CA LEU A 4 -5.53 -11.57 7.64
C LEU A 4 -6.79 -12.38 7.35
N PHE A 5 -7.68 -12.54 8.32
CA PHE A 5 -9.00 -13.15 8.08
C PHE A 5 -9.83 -12.31 7.11
N TYR A 6 -9.82 -10.98 7.24
CA TYR A 6 -10.46 -10.09 6.29
C TYR A 6 -9.90 -10.26 4.87
N LEU A 7 -8.57 -10.31 4.71
CA LEU A 7 -7.93 -10.53 3.41
C LEU A 7 -8.29 -11.89 2.79
N VAL A 8 -8.27 -12.96 3.59
CA VAL A 8 -8.64 -14.30 3.13
C VAL A 8 -10.11 -14.35 2.70
N ILE A 9 -11.01 -13.75 3.49
CA ILE A 9 -12.44 -13.65 3.14
C ILE A 9 -12.61 -12.84 1.85
N TYR A 10 -11.91 -11.70 1.73
CA TYR A 10 -11.92 -10.88 0.53
C TYR A 10 -11.47 -11.67 -0.69
N GLU A 11 -10.37 -12.41 -0.59
CA GLU A 11 -9.81 -13.16 -1.72
C GLU A 11 -10.74 -14.30 -2.16
N LEU A 12 -11.30 -15.05 -1.20
CA LEU A 12 -12.29 -16.09 -1.48
C LEU A 12 -13.55 -15.53 -2.16
N LEU A 13 -14.09 -14.42 -1.64
CA LEU A 13 -15.24 -13.75 -2.23
C LEU A 13 -14.91 -13.20 -3.63
N SER A 14 -13.74 -12.59 -3.80
CA SER A 14 -13.34 -12.03 -5.09
C SER A 14 -13.20 -13.10 -6.17
N LYS A 15 -12.76 -14.31 -5.82
CA LYS A 15 -12.62 -15.44 -6.75
C LYS A 15 -13.96 -15.96 -7.24
N GLU A 16 -14.90 -16.18 -6.31
CA GLU A 16 -16.28 -16.60 -6.62
C GLU A 16 -17.00 -15.53 -7.46
N ILE A 17 -16.80 -14.25 -7.14
CA ILE A 17 -17.47 -13.13 -7.79
C ILE A 17 -16.90 -12.85 -9.20
N ARG A 18 -15.59 -13.06 -9.42
CA ARG A 18 -14.98 -13.03 -10.76
C ARG A 18 -15.51 -14.11 -11.70
N ALA A 19 -15.95 -15.24 -11.16
CA ALA A 19 -16.57 -16.29 -11.95
C ALA A 19 -18.00 -15.94 -12.41
N ILE A 20 -18.64 -14.93 -11.79
CA ILE A 20 -20.08 -14.63 -11.97
C ILE A 20 -20.32 -13.23 -12.57
N SER A 21 -19.41 -12.26 -12.40
CA SER A 21 -19.67 -10.84 -12.70
C SER A 21 -18.65 -10.17 -13.65
N ASN A 22 -19.10 -9.12 -14.35
CA ASN A 22 -18.27 -8.26 -15.21
C ASN A 22 -17.28 -7.41 -14.39
N GLU A 23 -16.20 -6.92 -15.04
CA GLU A 23 -15.11 -6.07 -14.48
C GLU A 23 -15.53 -4.92 -13.55
N THR A 24 -16.78 -4.47 -13.61
CA THR A 24 -17.32 -3.38 -12.80
C THR A 24 -17.40 -3.71 -11.31
N PHE A 25 -17.64 -4.98 -10.94
CA PHE A 25 -17.78 -5.37 -9.54
C PHE A 25 -16.42 -5.53 -8.83
N ASP A 26 -15.41 -6.04 -9.53
CA ASP A 26 -14.02 -6.09 -9.05
C ASP A 26 -13.46 -4.69 -8.75
N LYS A 27 -13.80 -3.71 -9.59
CA LYS A 27 -13.44 -2.30 -9.35
C LYS A 27 -14.12 -1.75 -8.09
N ALA A 28 -15.36 -2.13 -7.81
CA ALA A 28 -16.08 -1.72 -6.60
C ALA A 28 -15.50 -2.35 -5.33
N LEU A 29 -15.14 -3.63 -5.37
CA LEU A 29 -14.47 -4.34 -4.27
C LEU A 29 -13.10 -3.71 -3.95
N SER A 30 -12.29 -3.47 -4.98
CA SER A 30 -10.97 -2.83 -4.82
C SER A 30 -11.05 -1.42 -4.25
N PHE A 31 -12.14 -0.69 -4.54
CA PHE A 31 -12.39 0.65 -4.00
C PHE A 31 -12.61 0.67 -2.48
N ILE A 32 -12.97 -0.47 -1.87
CA ILE A 32 -13.16 -0.59 -0.42
C ILE A 32 -11.93 -1.22 0.25
N THR A 33 -11.34 -2.23 -0.37
CA THR A 33 -10.23 -3.00 0.21
C THR A 33 -8.97 -2.16 0.40
N ILE A 34 -8.58 -1.39 -0.62
CA ILE A 34 -7.37 -0.56 -0.58
C ILE A 34 -7.46 0.49 0.55
N PRO A 35 -8.57 1.23 0.73
CA PRO A 35 -8.71 2.13 1.88
C PRO A 35 -8.61 1.45 3.24
N ILE A 36 -9.24 0.29 3.40
CA ILE A 36 -9.18 -0.48 4.65
C ILE A 36 -7.75 -0.92 4.95
N GLU A 37 -7.00 -1.32 3.92
CA GLU A 37 -5.59 -1.68 4.04
C GLU A 37 -4.73 -0.50 4.52
N PHE A 38 -4.88 0.69 3.93
CA PHE A 38 -4.15 1.88 4.42
C PHE A 38 -4.52 2.25 5.86
N LEU A 39 -5.80 2.20 6.22
CA LEU A 39 -6.25 2.44 7.60
C LEU A 39 -5.65 1.42 8.57
N PHE A 40 -5.59 0.15 8.16
CA PHE A 40 -4.95 -0.90 8.94
C PHE A 40 -3.45 -0.62 9.15
N PHE A 41 -2.72 -0.21 8.12
CA PHE A 41 -1.30 0.11 8.27
C PHE A 41 -1.07 1.37 9.11
N ILE A 42 -1.88 2.42 8.95
CA ILE A 42 -1.80 3.61 9.82
C ILE A 42 -2.01 3.22 11.28
N TRP A 43 -3.01 2.38 11.58
CA TRP A 43 -3.22 1.83 12.91
C TRP A 43 -2.02 1.02 13.40
N LEU A 44 -1.50 0.13 12.56
CA LEU A 44 -0.42 -0.79 12.91
C LEU A 44 0.87 -0.02 13.26
N PHE A 45 1.29 0.91 12.40
CA PHE A 45 2.50 1.69 12.65
C PHE A 45 2.29 2.74 13.74
N ALA A 46 1.26 3.59 13.63
CA ALA A 46 1.12 4.72 14.54
C ALA A 46 0.69 4.32 15.97
N LEU A 47 -0.29 3.40 16.11
CA LEU A 47 -0.77 3.00 17.44
C LEU A 47 -0.04 1.80 18.02
N LYS A 48 0.18 0.73 17.22
CA LYS A 48 0.75 -0.51 17.77
C LYS A 48 2.25 -0.47 17.90
N SER A 49 2.95 0.11 16.92
CA SER A 49 4.42 0.16 16.93
C SER A 49 4.97 1.41 17.61
N LEU A 50 4.69 2.59 17.03
CA LEU A 50 5.18 3.90 17.52
C LEU A 50 4.49 4.36 18.81
N LYS A 51 3.35 3.75 19.17
CA LYS A 51 2.54 4.07 20.37
C LYS A 51 2.13 5.54 20.46
N ASN A 52 1.91 6.20 19.32
CA ASN A 52 1.58 7.61 19.24
C ASN A 52 0.15 7.82 18.73
N ILE A 53 -0.77 8.04 19.67
CA ILE A 53 -2.19 8.24 19.37
C ILE A 53 -2.48 9.50 18.55
N LYS A 54 -1.66 10.56 18.71
CA LYS A 54 -1.82 11.79 17.94
C LYS A 54 -1.50 11.54 16.46
N LEU A 55 -0.41 10.81 16.16
CA LEU A 55 -0.05 10.47 14.78
C LEU A 55 -1.15 9.64 14.12
N TYR A 56 -1.74 8.69 14.85
CA TYR A 56 -2.84 7.88 14.33
C TYR A 56 -4.03 8.72 13.90
N PHE A 57 -4.54 9.60 14.78
CA PHE A 57 -5.69 10.42 14.46
C PHE A 57 -5.39 11.41 13.33
N VAL A 58 -4.22 12.10 13.38
CA VAL A 58 -3.82 13.05 12.33
C VAL A 58 -3.78 12.37 10.97
N TYR A 59 -3.08 11.25 10.83
CA TYR A 59 -2.92 10.60 9.53
C TYR A 59 -4.18 9.89 9.06
N THR A 60 -4.98 9.33 9.98
CA THR A 60 -6.30 8.78 9.62
C THR A 60 -7.21 9.88 9.08
N THR A 61 -7.26 11.05 9.73
CA THR A 61 -8.06 12.19 9.27
C THR A 61 -7.57 12.70 7.91
N ILE A 62 -6.25 12.91 7.74
CA ILE A 62 -5.68 13.33 6.45
C ILE A 62 -6.05 12.32 5.35
N TYR A 63 -5.91 11.02 5.64
CA TYR A 63 -6.25 9.97 4.69
C TYR A 63 -7.73 9.98 4.31
N LEU A 64 -8.65 10.11 5.27
CA LEU A 64 -10.09 10.19 4.99
C LEU A 64 -10.47 11.45 4.22
N LEU A 65 -9.83 12.59 4.51
CA LEU A 65 -10.03 13.84 3.76
C LEU A 65 -9.55 13.74 2.31
N SER A 66 -8.62 12.82 2.00
CA SER A 66 -8.14 12.60 0.62
C SER A 66 -9.22 12.05 -0.33
N PHE A 67 -10.36 11.59 0.19
CA PHE A 67 -11.50 11.16 -0.62
C PHE A 67 -12.39 12.33 -1.07
N LEU A 68 -12.30 13.49 -0.40
CA LEU A 68 -13.13 14.65 -0.71
C LEU A 68 -12.95 15.19 -2.15
N PRO A 69 -11.71 15.33 -2.68
CA PRO A 69 -11.52 15.79 -4.07
C PRO A 69 -12.24 14.91 -5.10
N LYS A 70 -12.36 13.61 -4.82
CA LYS A 70 -13.09 12.67 -5.69
C LYS A 70 -14.60 12.91 -5.67
N LEU A 71 -15.14 13.41 -4.56
CA LEU A 71 -16.57 13.69 -4.41
C LEU A 71 -16.96 15.05 -5.00
N SER A 72 -16.04 16.02 -5.03
CA SER A 72 -16.32 17.40 -5.46
C SER A 72 -15.99 17.70 -6.93
N LEU A 73 -15.16 16.87 -7.58
CA LEU A 73 -14.74 17.10 -8.97
C LEU A 73 -15.57 16.26 -9.96
N GLU A 74 -16.03 16.90 -11.04
CA GLU A 74 -16.82 16.27 -12.09
C GLU A 74 -16.14 15.03 -12.70
N LYS A 75 -16.97 14.04 -13.07
CA LYS A 75 -16.59 12.79 -13.72
C LYS A 75 -15.81 13.07 -15.02
N GLY A 76 -14.49 13.10 -14.95
CA GLY A 76 -13.66 13.27 -16.15
C GLY A 76 -12.17 13.48 -15.92
N MET A 77 -11.75 13.92 -14.72
CA MET A 77 -10.35 14.14 -14.41
C MET A 77 -9.67 12.84 -13.94
N TYR A 78 -9.11 12.06 -14.88
CA TYR A 78 -8.37 10.80 -14.61
C TYR A 78 -7.32 10.92 -13.49
N TYR A 79 -6.75 12.11 -13.30
CA TYR A 79 -5.74 12.41 -12.28
C TYR A 79 -6.20 12.15 -10.83
N PHE A 80 -7.50 12.22 -10.54
CA PHE A 80 -8.01 12.11 -9.16
C PHE A 80 -8.44 10.70 -8.74
N ASN A 81 -8.47 9.74 -9.67
CA ASN A 81 -8.90 8.37 -9.34
C ASN A 81 -7.93 7.64 -8.40
N SER A 82 -6.67 8.08 -8.35
CA SER A 82 -5.60 7.48 -7.51
C SER A 82 -5.08 8.43 -6.43
N PHE A 83 -5.73 9.58 -6.20
CA PHE A 83 -5.24 10.59 -5.28
C PHE A 83 -5.18 10.10 -3.83
N ASN A 84 -6.23 9.40 -3.39
CA ASN A 84 -6.27 8.76 -2.09
C ASN A 84 -5.18 7.67 -1.94
N TYR A 85 -4.91 6.92 -3.00
CA TYR A 85 -3.82 5.93 -3.01
C TYR A 85 -2.45 6.60 -2.83
N LEU A 86 -2.20 7.72 -3.51
CA LEU A 86 -0.97 8.50 -3.35
C LEU A 86 -0.81 9.03 -1.92
N ILE A 87 -1.86 9.65 -1.36
CA ILE A 87 -1.82 10.16 0.03
C ILE A 87 -1.57 9.01 1.02
N GLY A 88 -2.26 7.88 0.85
CA GLY A 88 -2.03 6.68 1.66
C GLY A 88 -0.58 6.20 1.58
N GLY A 89 -0.01 6.12 0.37
CA GLY A 89 1.38 5.73 0.14
C GLY A 89 2.39 6.67 0.81
N PHE A 90 2.20 7.99 0.70
CA PHE A 90 3.09 8.97 1.35
C PHE A 90 3.03 8.91 2.88
N ILE A 91 1.83 8.80 3.45
CA ILE A 91 1.63 8.62 4.89
C ILE A 91 2.35 7.36 5.35
N LEU A 92 2.15 6.26 4.63
CA LEU A 92 2.74 4.97 4.97
C LEU A 92 4.27 5.00 4.88
N MET A 93 4.82 5.60 3.82
CA MET A 93 6.26 5.82 3.68
C MET A 93 6.83 6.58 4.87
N TYR A 94 6.18 7.68 5.28
CA TYR A 94 6.63 8.46 6.42
C TYR A 94 6.60 7.66 7.73
N LEU A 95 5.51 6.91 7.99
CA LEU A 95 5.39 6.06 9.18
C LEU A 95 6.46 4.96 9.22
N ILE A 96 6.79 4.36 8.07
CA ILE A 96 7.87 3.38 7.93
C ILE A 96 9.22 4.01 8.26
N LEU A 97 9.50 5.22 7.77
CA LEU A 97 10.76 5.91 8.08
C LEU A 97 10.88 6.20 9.59
N LEU A 98 9.79 6.62 10.24
CA LEU A 98 9.78 6.80 11.70
C LEU A 98 10.03 5.51 12.46
N GLU A 99 9.40 4.40 12.01
CA GLU A 99 9.59 3.09 12.62
C GLU A 99 11.05 2.62 12.49
N LEU A 100 11.64 2.74 11.29
CA LEU A 100 13.05 2.41 11.08
C LEU A 100 13.96 3.29 11.93
N TYR A 101 13.68 4.59 12.02
CA TYR A 101 14.43 5.50 12.87
C TYR A 101 14.36 5.10 14.35
N GLN A 102 13.18 4.70 14.84
CA GLN A 102 13.02 4.21 16.21
C GLN A 102 13.81 2.91 16.45
N GLN A 103 13.78 1.98 15.49
CA GLN A 103 14.49 0.70 15.58
C GLN A 103 16.01 0.85 15.52
N ILE A 104 16.53 1.86 14.80
CA ILE A 104 17.96 2.16 14.73
C ILE A 104 18.45 2.82 16.03
N LYS A 105 17.64 3.74 16.59
CA LYS A 105 18.01 4.50 17.78
C LYS A 105 17.88 3.69 19.08
N SER A 106 17.10 2.62 19.08
CA SER A 106 16.99 1.76 20.25
C SER A 106 18.21 0.84 20.38
N ASP A 107 18.67 0.60 21.62
CA ASP A 107 19.71 -0.38 21.93
C ASP A 107 19.30 -1.81 21.53
N GLU A 108 18.04 -1.99 21.18
CA GLU A 108 17.46 -3.23 20.68
C GLU A 108 17.79 -3.50 19.21
N ILE A 109 18.60 -2.68 18.52
CA ILE A 109 18.96 -2.92 17.11
C ILE A 109 19.57 -4.31 16.89
N LEU A 110 20.30 -4.85 17.89
CA LEU A 110 20.87 -6.20 17.88
C LEU A 110 19.79 -7.30 17.97
N ILE A 111 18.64 -7.00 18.58
CA ILE A 111 17.48 -7.89 18.76
C ILE A 111 16.37 -7.56 17.73
N SER A 112 16.49 -6.47 16.97
CA SER A 112 15.48 -5.97 16.03
C SER A 112 15.13 -7.00 14.96
N LYS A 113 16.12 -7.76 14.49
CA LYS A 113 15.94 -8.89 13.56
C LYS A 113 15.06 -10.01 14.12
N GLN A 114 14.84 -10.07 15.43
CA GLN A 114 13.95 -11.06 16.05
C GLN A 114 12.51 -10.52 16.21
N LYS A 115 12.30 -9.22 16.02
CA LYS A 115 10.98 -8.58 16.17
C LYS A 115 10.17 -8.69 14.88
N LYS A 116 8.95 -9.19 15.00
CA LYS A 116 8.00 -9.31 13.87
C LYS A 116 7.79 -7.98 13.13
N MET A 117 7.78 -6.86 13.85
CA MET A 117 7.59 -5.52 13.26
C MET A 117 8.70 -5.12 12.29
N PHE A 118 9.95 -5.56 12.51
CA PHE A 118 11.05 -5.29 11.59
C PHE A 118 10.76 -5.89 10.19
N TYR A 119 10.38 -7.17 10.14
CA TYR A 119 10.03 -7.84 8.90
C TYR A 119 8.78 -7.27 8.24
N ILE A 120 7.77 -6.89 9.03
CA ILE A 120 6.58 -6.20 8.51
C ILE A 120 6.99 -4.87 7.87
N THR A 121 7.84 -4.09 8.54
CA THR A 121 8.32 -2.80 8.04
C THR A 121 9.08 -2.95 6.74
N LEU A 122 9.96 -3.96 6.63
CA LEU A 122 10.66 -4.29 5.39
C LEU A 122 9.70 -4.72 4.28
N GLY A 123 8.77 -5.64 4.56
CA GLY A 123 7.83 -6.13 3.55
C GLY A 123 6.93 -5.02 3.01
N VAL A 124 6.32 -4.23 3.91
CA VAL A 124 5.48 -3.09 3.52
C VAL A 124 6.31 -2.01 2.82
N GLY A 125 7.52 -1.74 3.30
CA GLY A 125 8.45 -0.79 2.67
C GLY A 125 8.80 -1.20 1.24
N LEU A 126 9.23 -2.44 1.02
CA LEU A 126 9.53 -2.95 -0.31
C LEU A 126 8.31 -2.92 -1.23
N PHE A 127 7.13 -3.30 -0.72
CA PHE A 127 5.93 -3.36 -1.54
C PHE A 127 5.38 -1.98 -1.93
N TYR A 128 5.26 -1.05 -0.97
CA TYR A 128 4.66 0.26 -1.23
C TYR A 128 5.68 1.30 -1.69
N ILE A 129 6.84 1.38 -1.04
CA ILE A 129 7.89 2.35 -1.39
C ILE A 129 8.65 1.87 -2.62
N GLY A 130 8.94 0.57 -2.71
CA GLY A 130 9.64 0.01 -3.87
C GLY A 130 8.86 0.12 -5.18
N ASN A 131 7.52 0.05 -5.15
CA ASN A 131 6.69 0.23 -6.35
C ASN A 131 6.44 1.70 -6.73
N LEU A 132 6.62 2.65 -5.81
CA LEU A 132 6.32 4.08 -6.07
C LEU A 132 7.08 4.63 -7.29
N PRO A 133 8.40 4.37 -7.47
CA PRO A 133 9.12 4.76 -8.67
C PRO A 133 8.55 4.14 -9.94
N PHE A 134 8.13 2.87 -9.92
CA PHE A 134 7.53 2.20 -11.07
C PHE A 134 6.19 2.83 -11.45
N PHE A 135 5.36 3.20 -10.48
CA PHE A 135 4.10 3.92 -10.74
C PHE A 135 4.35 5.33 -11.30
N GLY A 136 5.30 6.08 -10.72
CA GLY A 136 5.61 7.44 -11.15
C GLY A 136 6.29 7.51 -12.52
N LEU A 137 7.15 6.54 -12.84
CA LEU A 137 7.93 6.48 -14.07
C LEU A 137 7.35 5.51 -15.10
N TYR A 138 6.16 4.95 -14.86
CA TYR A 138 5.59 3.88 -15.67
C TYR A 138 5.61 4.18 -17.18
N TYR A 139 5.14 5.36 -17.57
CA TYR A 139 5.12 5.80 -18.96
C TYR A 139 6.50 6.03 -19.57
N MET A 140 7.50 6.34 -18.76
CA MET A 140 8.89 6.46 -19.21
C MET A 140 9.50 5.07 -19.41
N ILE A 141 9.30 4.16 -18.45
CA ILE A 141 9.78 2.77 -18.51
C ILE A 141 9.14 2.02 -19.69
N LEU A 142 7.86 2.26 -19.99
CA LEU A 142 7.18 1.68 -21.15
C LEU A 142 7.84 2.03 -22.49
N LYS A 143 8.52 3.17 -22.59
CA LYS A 143 9.21 3.62 -23.81
C LYS A 143 10.59 2.99 -23.99
N GLU A 144 11.08 2.24 -23.00
CA GLU A 144 12.39 1.60 -23.01
C GLU A 144 12.26 0.09 -23.31
N PRO A 145 12.22 -0.33 -24.59
CA PRO A 145 11.99 -1.72 -24.98
C PRO A 145 13.07 -2.68 -24.45
N THR A 146 14.28 -2.17 -24.22
CA THR A 146 15.42 -2.92 -23.67
C THR A 146 15.10 -3.51 -22.30
N ILE A 147 14.44 -2.75 -21.42
CA ILE A 147 14.06 -3.20 -20.08
C ILE A 147 13.07 -4.36 -20.17
N TRP A 148 12.07 -4.26 -21.06
CA TRP A 148 11.06 -5.29 -21.26
C TRP A 148 11.63 -6.55 -21.90
N ASN A 149 12.59 -6.41 -22.83
CA ASN A 149 13.28 -7.55 -23.42
C ASN A 149 14.10 -8.33 -22.38
N TYR A 150 14.85 -7.64 -21.51
CA TYR A 150 15.57 -8.32 -20.42
C TYR A 150 14.61 -9.00 -19.44
N TYR A 151 13.53 -8.32 -19.06
CA TYR A 151 12.49 -8.91 -18.22
C TYR A 151 11.92 -10.17 -18.86
N TYR A 152 11.56 -10.11 -20.15
CA TYR A 152 11.04 -11.26 -20.90
C TYR A 152 12.03 -12.43 -20.95
N ILE A 153 13.30 -12.16 -21.28
CA ILE A 153 14.36 -13.18 -21.30
C ILE A 153 14.53 -13.82 -19.92
N PHE A 154 14.56 -13.02 -18.86
CA PHE A 154 14.69 -13.53 -17.48
C PHE A 154 13.60 -14.55 -17.14
N PHE A 155 12.33 -14.27 -17.49
CA PHE A 155 11.24 -15.22 -17.25
C PHE A 155 11.32 -16.45 -18.14
N MET A 156 11.77 -16.31 -19.39
CA MET A 156 11.94 -17.45 -20.31
C MET A 156 13.14 -18.36 -19.96
N THR A 157 14.14 -17.87 -19.24
CA THR A 157 15.31 -18.67 -18.84
C THR A 157 15.15 -19.31 -17.47
N THR A 158 14.30 -18.74 -16.62
CA THR A 158 14.13 -19.17 -15.22
C THR A 158 12.91 -20.08 -15.03
N TYR A 159 12.05 -20.17 -16.04
CA TYR A 159 10.91 -21.09 -16.14
C TYR A 159 10.98 -21.88 -17.44
#